data_AF-A0A9K3NKQ8-F1
#
_entry.id   AF-A0A9K3NKQ8-F1
#
_cell.length_a   1.000
_cell.length_b   1.000
_cell.length_c   1.000
_cell.angle_alpha   90.00
_cell.angle_beta   90.00
_cell.angle_gamma   90.00
#
_symmetry.space_group_name_H-M   'P 1'
#
loop_
_entity.id
_entity.type
_entity.pdbx_description
1 polymer ?
#
loop_
_entity_poly.entity_id
_entity_poly.type
_entity_poly.pdbx_seq_one_letter_code
_entity_poly.pdbx_strand_id
1 'polypeptide(L)'
;MNLLKPTHKLQHLHFGIILTMHRSKVKLAFIKDNKARKNSFRKRKECLKNKLKEVSILCSIEAWVIMYSSYEPQLEVWPEDNTVFQNVLNAFLTKSPMERSKFSLKHDSYIKERISKIK
;
A
#
# COMPACT_ATOMS: atom_id res chain seq x y z
N MET A 1 -9.47 71.32 -5.64
CA MET A 1 -9.61 69.95 -6.20
C MET A 1 -9.42 68.99 -5.04
N ASN A 2 -10.50 68.56 -4.39
CA ASN A 2 -11.27 67.34 -4.70
C ASN A 2 -10.38 66.10 -4.81
N LEU A 3 -10.58 64.94 -4.18
CA LEU A 3 -11.55 64.35 -3.24
C LEU A 3 -10.88 63.03 -2.75
N LEU A 4 -11.28 62.51 -1.57
CA LEU A 4 -11.56 61.08 -1.22
C LEU A 4 -11.02 59.98 -2.17
N LYS A 5 -10.47 58.82 -1.80
CA LYS A 5 -10.47 57.93 -0.62
C LYS A 5 -9.55 56.71 -0.98
N PRO A 6 -9.18 55.84 -0.03
CA PRO A 6 -8.41 54.61 -0.30
C PRO A 6 -9.30 53.52 -0.94
N THR A 7 -8.78 52.74 -1.87
CA THR A 7 -9.49 51.61 -2.48
C THR A 7 -8.77 50.28 -2.29
N HIS A 8 -9.51 49.39 -1.64
CA HIS A 8 -9.33 47.98 -1.34
C HIS A 8 -8.79 47.07 -2.44
N LYS A 9 -8.13 46.00 -1.94
CA LYS A 9 -8.17 44.59 -2.37
C LYS A 9 -8.00 44.28 -3.86
N LEU A 10 -6.96 43.51 -4.17
CA LEU A 10 -7.18 42.23 -4.84
C LEU A 10 -6.12 41.22 -4.41
N GLN A 11 -6.60 40.27 -3.60
CA GLN A 11 -5.94 39.02 -3.32
C GLN A 11 -5.76 38.32 -4.66
N HIS A 12 -4.54 38.31 -5.22
CA HIS A 12 -4.20 37.35 -6.26
C HIS A 12 -4.05 35.99 -5.58
N LEU A 13 -5.21 35.37 -5.36
CA LEU A 13 -5.37 33.96 -5.16
C LEU A 13 -4.71 33.30 -6.38
N HIS A 14 -3.47 32.83 -6.22
CA HIS A 14 -2.92 31.81 -7.11
C HIS A 14 -3.83 30.59 -6.97
N PHE A 15 -4.89 30.59 -7.78
CA PHE A 15 -5.65 29.40 -8.14
C PHE A 15 -4.68 28.50 -8.91
N GLY A 16 -3.76 27.88 -8.17
CA GLY A 16 -3.00 26.75 -8.65
C GLY A 16 -4.01 25.66 -8.91
N ILE A 17 -4.34 25.46 -10.19
CA ILE A 17 -5.04 24.27 -10.64
C ILE A 17 -4.19 23.09 -10.17
N ILE A 18 -4.57 22.45 -9.07
CA ILE A 18 -4.05 21.14 -8.72
C ILE A 18 -4.62 20.21 -9.78
N LEU A 19 -3.90 20.03 -10.88
CA LEU A 19 -4.15 18.95 -11.82
C LEU A 19 -3.89 17.65 -11.05
N THR A 20 -4.94 17.11 -10.41
CA THR A 20 -4.88 15.77 -9.84
C THR A 20 -4.69 14.82 -11.01
N MET A 21 -3.46 14.37 -11.24
CA MET A 21 -3.16 13.40 -12.28
C MET A 21 -3.94 12.13 -11.97
N HIS A 22 -5.04 11.90 -12.70
CA HIS A 22 -5.86 10.72 -12.49
C HIS A 22 -4.98 9.49 -12.72
N ARG A 23 -5.02 8.55 -11.78
CA ARG A 23 -4.11 7.41 -11.81
C ARG A 23 -4.50 6.54 -13.00
N SER A 24 -3.66 6.48 -14.03
CA SER A 24 -3.88 5.59 -15.16
C SER A 24 -3.81 4.13 -14.71
N LYS A 25 -4.58 3.28 -15.40
CA LYS A 25 -4.54 1.83 -15.15
C LYS A 25 -3.13 1.30 -15.41
N VAL A 26 -2.55 0.61 -14.42
CA VAL A 26 -1.21 0.04 -14.52
C VAL A 26 -1.26 -1.41 -15.02
N LYS A 27 -0.29 -1.82 -15.82
CA LYS A 27 -0.09 -3.23 -16.20
C LYS A 27 0.43 -4.02 -14.99
N LEU A 28 -0.18 -5.17 -14.69
CA LEU A 28 0.27 -6.08 -13.63
C LEU A 28 1.45 -6.94 -14.13
N ALA A 29 2.60 -6.30 -14.36
CA ALA A 29 3.83 -6.94 -14.79
C ALA A 29 5.04 -6.23 -14.14
N PHE A 30 6.23 -6.82 -14.29
CA PHE A 30 7.46 -6.22 -13.80
C PHE A 30 7.70 -4.83 -14.43
N ILE A 31 7.87 -3.80 -13.59
CA ILE A 31 8.14 -2.41 -14.02
C ILE A 31 9.61 -2.33 -14.43
N LYS A 32 9.94 -2.17 -15.72
CA LYS A 32 11.34 -2.17 -16.18
C LYS A 32 12.15 -0.96 -15.67
N ASP A 33 11.56 0.23 -15.69
CA ASP A 33 12.18 1.46 -15.17
C ASP A 33 12.47 1.32 -13.66
N ASN A 34 13.74 1.40 -13.30
CA ASN A 34 14.20 1.22 -11.92
C ASN A 34 13.71 2.34 -10.98
N LYS A 35 13.71 3.60 -11.43
CA LYS A 35 13.27 4.75 -10.61
C LYS A 35 11.76 4.67 -10.39
N ALA A 36 11.00 4.37 -11.44
CA ALA A 36 9.56 4.15 -11.33
C ALA A 36 9.24 2.95 -10.41
N ARG A 37 9.97 1.84 -10.54
CA ARG A 37 9.82 0.64 -9.71
C ARG A 37 10.10 0.93 -8.23
N LYS A 38 11.20 1.60 -7.91
CA LYS A 38 11.55 2.01 -6.53
C LYS A 38 10.50 2.94 -5.91
N ASN A 39 10.02 3.92 -6.66
CA ASN A 39 8.98 4.83 -6.19
C ASN A 39 7.64 4.12 -5.97
N SER A 40 7.27 3.20 -6.88
CA SER A 40 6.08 2.38 -6.74
C SER A 40 6.19 1.45 -5.52
N PHE A 41 7.34 0.83 -5.29
CA PHE A 41 7.58 -0.02 -4.12
C PHE A 41 7.31 0.75 -2.83
N ARG A 42 7.97 1.91 -2.62
CA ARG A 42 7.78 2.75 -1.43
C ARG A 42 6.31 3.10 -1.18
N LYS A 43 5.61 3.58 -2.21
CA LYS A 43 4.18 3.95 -2.09
C LYS A 43 3.28 2.76 -1.78
N ARG A 44 3.50 1.61 -2.44
CA ARG A 44 2.67 0.41 -2.24
C ARG A 44 2.97 -0.27 -0.92
N LYS A 45 4.21 -0.24 -0.43
CA LYS A 45 4.64 -0.75 0.87
C LYS A 45 3.85 -0.07 2.00
N GLU A 46 3.87 1.26 2.03
CA GLU A 46 3.11 2.03 3.03
C GLU A 46 1.60 1.81 2.90
N CYS A 47 1.08 1.78 1.67
CA CYS A 47 -0.32 1.49 1.42
C CYS A 47 -0.73 0.10 1.95
N LEU A 48 0.12 -0.92 1.76
CA LEU A 48 -0.14 -2.28 2.23
C LEU A 48 -0.16 -2.34 3.76
N LYS A 49 0.81 -1.73 4.44
CA LYS A 49 0.84 -1.64 5.91
C LYS A 49 -0.42 -0.96 6.45
N ASN A 50 -0.81 0.18 5.87
CA ASN A 50 -2.00 0.90 6.31
C ASN A 50 -3.28 0.10 6.11
N LYS A 51 -3.43 -0.56 4.95
CA LYS A 51 -4.61 -1.39 4.68
C LYS A 51 -4.66 -2.63 5.56
N LEU A 52 -3.52 -3.25 5.82
CA LEU A 52 -3.45 -4.40 6.73
C LEU A 52 -3.80 -3.98 8.17
N LYS A 53 -3.35 -2.80 8.62
CA LYS A 53 -3.75 -2.21 9.89
C LYS A 53 -5.26 -1.97 9.97
N GLU A 54 -5.85 -1.35 8.95
CA GLU A 54 -7.30 -1.14 8.89
C GLU A 54 -8.06 -2.48 8.97
N VAL A 55 -7.66 -3.49 8.19
CA VAL A 55 -8.30 -4.81 8.19
C VAL A 55 -8.14 -5.50 9.55
N SER A 56 -6.96 -5.44 10.16
CA SER A 56 -6.69 -6.01 11.49
C SER A 56 -7.62 -5.41 12.54
N ILE A 57 -7.81 -4.08 12.53
CA ILE A 57 -8.72 -3.38 13.44
C ILE A 57 -10.18 -3.73 13.14
N LEU A 58 -10.62 -3.57 11.90
CA LEU A 58 -12.03 -3.72 11.51
C LEU A 58 -12.53 -5.16 11.72
N CYS A 59 -11.68 -6.15 11.45
CA CYS A 59 -12.03 -7.56 11.59
C CYS A 59 -11.63 -8.15 12.94
N SER A 60 -10.98 -7.38 13.83
CA SER A 60 -10.45 -7.86 15.11
C SER A 60 -9.56 -9.11 14.94
N ILE A 61 -8.66 -9.07 13.96
CA ILE A 61 -7.72 -10.18 13.69
C ILE A 61 -6.28 -9.75 13.93
N GLU A 62 -5.45 -10.68 14.41
CA GLU A 62 -4.00 -10.52 14.40
C GLU A 62 -3.49 -10.68 12.97
N ALA A 63 -2.72 -9.69 12.49
CA ALA A 63 -2.18 -9.68 11.15
C ALA A 63 -0.73 -9.18 11.17
N TRP A 64 0.08 -9.73 10.29
CA TRP A 64 1.50 -9.41 10.20
C TRP A 64 2.03 -9.59 8.78
N VAL A 65 3.08 -8.86 8.42
CA VAL A 65 3.68 -8.87 7.08
C VAL A 65 5.21 -8.70 7.14
N ILE A 66 5.91 -9.48 6.31
CA ILE A 66 7.33 -9.28 5.95
C ILE A 66 7.40 -8.81 4.50
N MET A 67 8.23 -7.81 4.25
CA MET A 67 8.55 -7.38 2.89
C MET A 67 10.06 -7.30 2.72
N TYR A 68 10.56 -8.00 1.71
CA TYR A 68 11.94 -7.88 1.25
C TYR A 68 12.04 -6.88 0.10
N SER A 69 13.12 -6.11 0.09
CA SER A 69 13.41 -5.15 -0.96
C SER A 69 14.89 -5.15 -1.29
N SER A 70 15.24 -5.10 -2.57
CA SER A 70 16.62 -4.82 -2.99
C SER A 70 16.98 -3.33 -2.87
N TYR A 71 16.03 -2.47 -2.51
CA TYR A 71 16.21 -1.02 -2.44
C TYR A 71 16.55 -0.50 -1.04
N GLU A 72 16.29 -1.33 -0.03
CA GLU A 72 16.41 -1.02 1.39
C GLU A 72 17.19 -2.19 2.03
N PRO A 73 18.26 -1.92 2.79
CA PRO A 73 19.11 -2.98 3.34
C PRO A 73 18.42 -3.75 4.47
N GLN A 74 17.41 -3.17 5.10
CA GLN A 74 16.68 -3.75 6.22
C GLN A 74 15.44 -4.50 5.75
N LEU A 75 15.14 -5.60 6.43
CA LEU A 75 13.88 -6.31 6.27
C LEU A 75 12.75 -5.44 6.82
N GLU A 76 11.75 -5.15 5.99
CA GLU A 76 10.58 -4.42 6.48
C GLU A 76 9.62 -5.41 7.13
N VAL A 77 9.24 -5.11 8.37
CA VAL A 77 8.32 -5.93 9.16
C VAL A 77 7.23 -5.04 9.73
N TRP A 78 5.98 -5.49 9.68
CA TRP A 78 4.87 -4.80 10.35
C TRP A 78 3.87 -5.80 10.96
N PRO A 79 3.37 -5.55 12.19
CA PRO A 79 3.90 -4.59 13.16
C PRO A 79 5.36 -4.90 13.57
N GLU A 80 6.07 -3.89 14.05
CA GLU A 80 7.45 -4.05 14.58
C GLU A 80 7.47 -4.89 15.86
N ASP A 81 6.35 -4.94 16.58
CA ASP A 81 6.17 -5.82 17.74
C ASP A 81 6.13 -7.29 17.30
N ASN A 82 7.13 -8.03 17.77
CA ASN A 82 7.30 -9.45 17.49
C ASN A 82 6.26 -10.33 18.18
N THR A 83 5.53 -9.85 19.19
CA THR A 83 4.53 -10.63 19.92
C THR A 83 3.41 -11.10 18.98
N VAL A 84 2.88 -10.18 18.16
CA VAL A 84 1.85 -10.49 17.16
C VAL A 84 2.37 -11.50 16.14
N PHE A 85 3.63 -11.35 15.71
CA PHE A 85 4.25 -12.32 14.81
C PHE A 85 4.31 -13.72 15.42
N GLN A 86 4.77 -13.84 16.67
CA GLN A 86 4.85 -15.15 17.34
C GLN A 86 3.46 -15.78 17.48
N ASN A 87 2.44 -15.02 17.84
CA ASN A 87 1.06 -15.53 17.94
C ASN A 87 0.56 -16.04 16.60
N VAL A 88 0.69 -15.24 15.54
CA VAL A 88 0.27 -15.60 14.17
C VAL A 88 1.04 -16.82 13.67
N LEU A 89 2.36 -16.85 13.87
CA LEU A 89 3.22 -17.95 13.45
C LEU A 89 2.86 -19.25 14.19
N ASN A 90 2.70 -19.20 15.51
CA ASN A 90 2.33 -20.37 16.31
C ASN A 90 0.93 -20.87 15.94
N ALA A 91 -0.03 -19.97 15.75
CA ALA A 91 -1.37 -20.32 15.27
C ALA A 91 -1.32 -20.98 13.89
N PHE A 92 -0.43 -20.55 12.99
CA PHE A 92 -0.23 -21.18 11.68
C PHE A 92 0.46 -22.56 11.80
N LEU A 93 1.51 -22.66 12.61
CA LEU A 93 2.30 -23.88 12.81
C LEU A 93 1.60 -24.97 13.61
N THR A 94 0.49 -24.65 14.28
CA THR A 94 -0.36 -25.64 14.96
C THR A 94 -1.42 -26.25 14.04
N LYS A 95 -1.74 -25.61 12.89
CA LYS A 95 -2.68 -26.16 11.90
C LYS A 95 -2.09 -27.35 11.15
N SER A 96 -2.94 -28.29 10.73
CA SER A 96 -2.53 -29.40 9.86
C SER A 96 -2.08 -28.90 8.48
N PRO A 97 -1.26 -29.67 7.73
CA PRO A 97 -0.83 -29.28 6.38
C PRO A 97 -1.99 -28.96 5.42
N MET A 98 -3.11 -29.69 5.55
CA MET A 98 -4.30 -29.50 4.72
C MET A 98 -5.05 -28.19 5.08
N GLU A 99 -5.13 -27.83 6.35
CA GLU A 99 -5.68 -26.54 6.76
C GLU A 99 -4.79 -25.38 6.33
N ARG A 100 -3.46 -25.52 6.44
CA ARG A 100 -2.53 -24.48 5.99
C ARG A 100 -2.64 -24.23 4.49
N SER A 101 -2.75 -25.27 3.68
CA SER A 101 -2.86 -25.12 2.22
C SER A 101 -4.18 -24.45 1.81
N LYS A 102 -5.26 -24.69 2.55
CA LYS A 102 -6.58 -24.08 2.30
C LYS A 102 -6.57 -22.55 2.45
N PHE A 103 -5.83 -22.03 3.43
CA PHE A 103 -5.81 -20.59 3.74
C PHE A 103 -4.55 -19.87 3.26
N SER A 104 -3.58 -20.59 2.69
CA SER A 104 -2.38 -20.02 2.09
C SER A 104 -2.61 -19.69 0.62
N LEU A 105 -2.41 -18.43 0.25
CA LEU A 105 -2.43 -17.99 -1.14
C LEU A 105 -1.00 -17.76 -1.62
N LYS A 106 -0.61 -18.43 -2.71
CA LYS A 106 0.66 -18.16 -3.39
C LYS A 106 0.46 -17.05 -4.41
N HIS A 107 1.47 -16.20 -4.58
CA HIS A 107 1.41 -15.11 -5.54
C HIS A 107 1.12 -15.60 -6.96
N ASP A 108 1.86 -16.63 -7.42
CA ASP A 108 1.71 -17.17 -8.77
C ASP A 108 0.33 -17.78 -9.02
N SER A 109 -0.22 -18.49 -8.03
CA SER A 109 -1.56 -19.07 -8.14
C SER A 109 -2.62 -17.97 -8.20
N TYR A 110 -2.49 -16.93 -7.36
CA TYR A 110 -3.41 -15.79 -7.36
C TYR A 110 -3.37 -15.05 -8.70
N ILE A 111 -2.19 -14.74 -9.24
CA ILE A 111 -2.08 -14.04 -10.53
C ILE A 111 -2.67 -14.89 -11.66
N LYS A 112 -2.39 -16.20 -11.71
CA LYS A 112 -2.98 -17.12 -12.69
C LYS A 112 -4.52 -17.14 -12.61
N GLU A 113 -5.07 -17.21 -11.41
CA GLU A 113 -6.52 -17.16 -11.16
C GLU A 113 -7.14 -15.84 -11.62
N ARG A 114 -6.48 -14.70 -11.34
CA ARG A 114 -6.99 -13.40 -11.79
C ARG A 114 -6.94 -13.25 -13.31
N ILE A 115 -5.93 -13.83 -13.98
CA ILE A 115 -5.84 -13.85 -15.44
C ILE A 115 -6.95 -14.71 -16.05
N SER A 116 -7.24 -15.90 -15.49
CA SER A 116 -8.29 -16.77 -16.02
C SER A 116 -9.69 -16.14 -15.93
N LYS A 117 -9.94 -15.31 -14.91
CA LYS A 117 -11.20 -14.57 -14.72
C LYS A 117 -11.38 -13.34 -15.65
N ILE A 118 -10.37 -12.99 -16.45
CA ILE A 118 -10.42 -11.86 -17.41
C ILE A 118 -10.66 -12.34 -18.84
N LYS A 119 -10.63 -13.66 -19.09
CA LYS A 119 -11.17 -14.27 -20.31
C LYS A 119 -12.69 -14.27 -20.27
#